data_AF-A0A496B011-F1
#
_entry.id   AF-A0A496B011-F1
#
_cell.length_a   1.000
_cell.length_b   1.000
_cell.length_c   1.000
_cell.angle_alpha   90.00
_cell.angle_beta   90.00
_cell.angle_gamma   90.00
#
_symmetry.space_group_name_H-M   'P 1'
#
loop_
_entity.id
_entity.type
_entity.pdbx_description
1 polymer ?
#
loop_
_entity_poly.entity_id
_entity_poly.type
_entity_poly.pdbx_seq_one_letter_code
_entity_poly.pdbx_strand_id
1 'polypeptide(L)'
;MEEHVAVCTERLEKVLAQEGLVKTDFLSCELMPYNAIFVERIQAARTSDELVQIWRDMARESFLNWYVNPEVPADAVADFIAIGDVEKQQSLLMELLDKNQLYVNLSEMEDEDFQVGDEDKALNRAFYRE
;
A
#
# COMPACT_ATOMS: atom_id res chain seq x y z
N MET A 1 -3.61 -5.36 -6.76
CA MET A 1 -2.27 -5.50 -7.37
C MET A 1 -1.78 -6.95 -7.40
N GLU A 2 -2.25 -7.77 -6.45
CA GLU A 2 -2.04 -9.22 -6.39
C GLU A 2 -2.29 -9.96 -7.72
N GLU A 3 -3.33 -9.59 -8.48
CA GLU A 3 -3.59 -10.23 -9.80
C GLU A 3 -2.43 -10.05 -10.78
N HIS A 4 -1.75 -8.90 -10.78
CA HIS A 4 -0.63 -8.67 -11.69
C HIS A 4 0.61 -9.47 -11.29
N VAL A 5 0.89 -9.57 -9.98
CA VAL A 5 1.99 -10.38 -9.45
C VAL A 5 1.73 -11.86 -9.74
N ALA A 6 0.52 -12.35 -9.49
CA ALA A 6 0.11 -13.72 -9.79
C ALA A 6 0.30 -14.07 -11.27
N VAL A 7 -0.12 -13.18 -12.18
CA VAL A 7 0.08 -13.37 -13.63
C VAL A 7 1.56 -13.39 -14.01
N CYS A 8 2.38 -12.52 -13.42
CA CYS A 8 3.83 -12.51 -13.66
C CYS A 8 4.51 -13.78 -13.17
N THR A 9 4.16 -14.25 -11.97
CA THR A 9 4.67 -15.50 -11.40
C THR A 9 4.28 -16.70 -12.26
N GLU A 10 3.02 -16.79 -12.69
CA GLU A 10 2.57 -17.89 -13.57
C GLU A 10 3.32 -17.90 -14.91
N ARG A 11 3.59 -16.72 -15.47
CA ARG A 11 4.37 -16.59 -16.72
C ARG A 11 5.83 -17.03 -16.52
N LEU A 12 6.46 -16.62 -15.41
CA LEU A 12 7.82 -17.03 -15.08
C LEU A 12 7.92 -18.54 -14.87
N GLU A 13 6.96 -19.14 -14.15
CA GLU A 13 6.90 -20.59 -13.97
C GLU A 13 6.85 -21.35 -15.30
N LYS A 14 6.08 -20.84 -16.27
CA LYS A 14 6.00 -21.44 -17.62
C LYS A 14 7.34 -21.34 -18.37
N VAL A 15 8.07 -20.25 -18.23
CA VAL A 15 9.39 -20.08 -18.86
C VAL A 15 10.43 -20.99 -18.19
N LEU A 16 10.45 -21.05 -16.86
CA LEU A 16 11.36 -21.92 -16.11
C LEU A 16 11.16 -23.40 -16.48
N ALA A 17 9.91 -23.84 -16.64
CA ALA A 17 9.60 -25.20 -17.07
C ALA A 17 10.12 -25.52 -18.49
N GLN A 18 10.19 -24.55 -19.40
CA GLN A 18 10.76 -24.73 -20.74
C GLN A 18 12.28 -24.93 -20.70
N GLU A 19 12.95 -24.30 -19.74
CA GLU A 19 14.40 -24.43 -19.50
C GLU A 19 14.75 -25.64 -18.59
N GLY A 20 13.76 -26.45 -18.21
CA GLY A 20 13.95 -27.62 -17.34
C GLY A 20 14.19 -27.29 -15.87
N LEU A 21 13.93 -26.04 -15.45
CA LEU A 21 14.00 -25.61 -14.05
C LEU A 21 12.67 -25.89 -13.34
N VAL A 22 12.73 -26.20 -12.05
CA VAL A 22 11.56 -26.49 -11.23
C VAL A 22 11.22 -25.30 -10.33
N LYS A 23 9.98 -25.24 -9.86
CA LYS A 23 9.47 -24.13 -9.03
C LYS A 23 10.33 -23.84 -7.79
N THR A 24 11.03 -24.84 -7.25
CA THR A 24 11.95 -24.67 -6.11
C THR A 24 13.23 -23.91 -6.43
N ASP A 25 13.54 -23.71 -7.71
CA ASP A 25 14.72 -22.97 -8.17
C ASP A 25 14.46 -21.45 -8.26
N PHE A 26 13.23 -21.01 -7.98
CA PHE A 26 12.80 -19.63 -8.07
C PHE A 26 12.17 -19.16 -6.77
N LEU A 27 12.67 -18.03 -6.26
CA LEU A 27 12.11 -17.32 -5.11
C LEU A 27 11.67 -15.94 -5.57
N SER A 28 10.43 -15.58 -5.25
CA SER A 28 9.91 -14.22 -5.39
C SER A 28 9.59 -13.65 -4.01
N CYS A 29 9.98 -12.39 -3.78
CA CYS A 29 9.62 -11.63 -2.59
C CYS A 29 8.76 -10.44 -3.02
N GLU A 30 7.81 -10.05 -2.17
CA GLU A 30 6.97 -8.88 -2.36
C GLU A 30 7.42 -7.74 -1.45
N LEU A 31 7.09 -6.50 -1.81
CA LEU A 31 7.38 -5.33 -0.98
C LEU A 31 6.31 -5.21 0.11
N MET A 32 6.73 -4.86 1.32
CA MET A 32 5.80 -4.65 2.44
C MET A 32 4.91 -3.44 2.15
N PRO A 33 3.58 -3.63 2.02
CA PRO A 33 2.67 -2.56 1.63
C PRO A 33 2.50 -1.57 2.77
N TYR A 34 2.43 -0.29 2.42
CA TYR A 34 2.12 0.80 3.34
C TYR A 34 0.93 1.59 2.80
N ASN A 35 1.12 2.70 2.07
CA ASN A 35 0.00 3.39 1.42
C ASN A 35 -0.70 2.56 0.33
N ALA A 36 -0.05 1.51 -0.19
CA ALA A 36 -0.66 0.57 -1.13
C ALA A 36 -1.94 -0.10 -0.57
N ILE A 37 -2.03 -0.32 0.74
CA ILE A 37 -3.23 -0.88 1.38
C ILE A 37 -4.42 0.07 1.16
N PHE A 38 -4.20 1.39 1.30
CA PHE A 38 -5.24 2.38 1.07
C PHE A 38 -5.62 2.49 -0.40
N VAL A 39 -4.67 2.35 -1.34
CA VAL A 39 -4.98 2.30 -2.78
C VAL A 39 -6.01 1.22 -3.08
N GLU A 40 -5.79 0.00 -2.56
CA GLU A 40 -6.70 -1.13 -2.79
C GLU A 40 -8.05 -0.91 -2.11
N ARG A 41 -8.06 -0.41 -0.88
CA ARG A 41 -9.30 -0.07 -0.15
C ARG A 41 -10.12 1.00 -0.86
N ILE A 42 -9.49 2.06 -1.36
CA ILE A 42 -10.16 3.15 -2.10
C ILE A 42 -10.79 2.60 -3.37
N GLN A 43 -10.06 1.78 -4.13
CA GLN A 43 -10.56 1.18 -5.39
C GLN A 43 -11.71 0.19 -5.16
N ALA A 44 -11.69 -0.53 -4.03
CA ALA A 44 -12.72 -1.50 -3.67
C ALA A 44 -14.00 -0.84 -3.13
N ALA A 45 -13.90 0.35 -2.52
CA ALA A 45 -15.04 1.06 -1.94
C ALA A 45 -16.13 1.37 -2.99
N ARG A 46 -17.39 1.23 -2.57
CA ARG A 46 -18.58 1.44 -3.40
C ARG A 46 -19.46 2.57 -2.89
N THR A 47 -19.22 3.04 -1.67
CA THR A 47 -20.04 4.06 -1.02
C THR A 47 -19.19 5.20 -0.45
N SER A 48 -19.78 6.38 -0.36
CA SER A 48 -19.14 7.53 0.28
C SER A 48 -18.81 7.28 1.75
N ASP A 49 -19.64 6.52 2.47
CA ASP A 49 -19.41 6.19 3.88
C ASP A 49 -18.15 5.34 4.08
N GLU A 50 -17.91 4.35 3.20
CA GLU A 50 -16.66 3.57 3.18
C GLU A 50 -15.45 4.46 2.91
N LEU A 51 -15.56 5.38 1.95
CA LEU A 51 -14.48 6.32 1.63
C LEU A 51 -14.18 7.28 2.80
N VAL A 52 -15.19 7.70 3.55
CA VAL A 52 -14.99 8.50 4.77
C VAL A 52 -14.26 7.71 5.86
N GLN A 53 -14.56 6.42 6.04
CA GLN A 53 -13.80 5.58 6.98
C GLN A 53 -12.35 5.42 6.53
N ILE A 54 -12.13 5.14 5.24
CA ILE A 54 -10.78 5.03 4.69
C ILE A 54 -10.00 6.33 4.91
N TRP A 55 -10.62 7.49 4.68
CA TRP A 55 -9.96 8.77 4.92
C TRP A 55 -9.59 8.98 6.40
N ARG A 56 -10.46 8.60 7.33
CA ARG A 56 -10.16 8.67 8.78
C ARG A 56 -9.00 7.77 9.17
N ASP A 57 -8.97 6.55 8.62
CA ASP A 57 -7.88 5.62 8.86
C ASP A 57 -6.58 6.13 8.25
N MET A 58 -6.62 6.68 7.02
CA MET A 58 -5.47 7.37 6.43
C MET A 58 -4.99 8.50 7.33
N ALA A 59 -5.87 9.37 7.84
CA ALA A 59 -5.47 10.47 8.73
C ALA A 59 -4.85 10.01 10.05
N ARG A 60 -5.16 8.80 10.50
CA ARG A 60 -4.64 8.22 11.75
C ARG A 60 -3.34 7.43 11.54
N GLU A 61 -3.28 6.64 10.49
CA GLU A 61 -2.24 5.63 10.25
C GLU A 61 -1.20 6.09 9.24
N SER A 62 -1.60 6.87 8.23
CA SER A 62 -0.63 7.46 7.34
C SER A 62 -0.02 8.68 8.03
N PHE A 63 1.30 8.76 8.04
CA PHE A 63 2.08 9.99 8.20
C PHE A 63 1.76 11.02 7.09
N LEU A 64 0.47 11.21 6.76
CA LEU A 64 -0.01 12.40 6.07
C LEU A 64 0.64 13.57 6.81
N ASN A 65 1.38 14.36 6.05
CA ASN A 65 2.03 15.60 6.46
C ASN A 65 1.01 16.66 6.94
N TRP A 66 0.10 16.32 7.84
CA TRP A 66 -0.73 17.26 8.56
C TRP A 66 0.10 17.79 9.73
N TYR A 67 1.08 18.62 9.41
CA TYR A 67 1.95 19.33 10.36
C TYR A 67 1.20 20.21 11.38
N VAL A 68 -0.15 20.18 11.47
CA VAL A 68 -0.92 21.15 12.24
C VAL A 68 -2.20 20.63 12.93
N ASN A 69 -2.74 19.43 12.63
CA ASN A 69 -3.88 18.91 13.41
C ASN A 69 -4.19 17.42 13.12
N PRO A 70 -4.18 16.52 14.12
CA PRO A 70 -4.50 15.11 13.96
C PRO A 70 -6.00 14.82 13.76
N GLU A 71 -6.86 15.83 13.89
CA GLU A 71 -8.30 15.69 13.67
C GLU A 71 -8.69 16.20 12.28
N VAL A 72 -9.30 15.33 11.47
CA VAL A 72 -9.96 15.74 10.23
C VAL A 72 -11.09 16.71 10.60
N PRO A 73 -11.07 17.98 10.12
CA PRO A 73 -12.11 18.93 10.47
C PRO A 73 -13.49 18.39 10.07
N ALA A 74 -14.48 18.52 10.96
CA ALA A 74 -15.85 18.08 10.67
C ALA A 74 -16.40 18.71 9.37
N ASP A 75 -16.02 19.96 9.11
CA ASP A 75 -16.37 20.69 7.89
C ASP A 75 -15.75 20.05 6.64
N ALA A 76 -14.51 19.56 6.73
CA ALA A 76 -13.85 18.88 5.61
C ALA A 76 -14.52 17.53 5.29
N VAL A 77 -15.00 16.81 6.32
CA VAL A 77 -15.81 15.60 6.14
C VAL A 77 -17.15 15.92 5.49
N ALA A 78 -17.80 16.99 5.93
CA ALA A 78 -19.06 17.45 5.35
C ALA A 78 -18.90 17.85 3.87
N ASP A 79 -17.84 18.59 3.53
CA ASP A 79 -17.50 18.98 2.16
C ASP A 79 -17.20 17.75 1.28
N PHE A 80 -16.46 16.77 1.82
CA PHE A 80 -16.17 15.53 1.11
C PHE A 80 -17.44 14.73 0.82
N ILE A 81 -18.34 14.58 1.80
CA ILE A 81 -19.63 13.91 1.62
C ILE A 81 -20.50 14.68 0.60
N ALA A 82 -20.47 16.02 0.63
CA ALA A 82 -21.22 16.88 -0.27
C ALA A 82 -20.82 16.75 -1.75
N ILE A 83 -19.64 16.19 -2.06
CA ILE A 83 -19.24 15.85 -3.45
C ILE A 83 -20.28 14.92 -4.09
N GLY A 84 -20.84 13.97 -3.33
CA GLY A 84 -21.93 13.08 -3.74
C GLY A 84 -21.60 12.10 -4.89
N ASP A 85 -20.37 12.15 -5.42
CA ASP A 85 -19.88 11.34 -6.53
C ASP A 85 -18.71 10.48 -6.04
N VAL A 86 -18.94 9.17 -5.99
CA VAL A 86 -18.01 8.17 -5.46
C VAL A 86 -16.70 8.14 -6.25
N GLU A 87 -16.75 8.31 -7.58
CA GLU A 87 -15.54 8.28 -8.42
C GLU A 87 -14.65 9.50 -8.16
N LYS A 88 -15.27 10.67 -7.95
CA LYS A 88 -14.54 11.89 -7.58
C LYS A 88 -13.96 11.80 -6.17
N GLN A 89 -14.71 11.24 -5.23
CA GLN A 89 -14.24 11.00 -3.87
C GLN A 89 -13.04 10.03 -3.86
N GLN A 90 -13.10 8.93 -4.62
CA GLN A 90 -11.97 8.01 -4.80
C GLN A 90 -10.74 8.71 -5.37
N SER A 91 -10.93 9.51 -6.42
CA SER A 91 -9.84 10.25 -7.07
C SER A 91 -9.17 11.21 -6.09
N LEU A 92 -9.96 11.94 -5.28
CA LEU A 92 -9.43 12.85 -4.25
C LEU A 92 -8.59 12.11 -3.21
N LEU A 93 -9.08 10.99 -2.67
CA LEU A 93 -8.31 10.21 -1.70
C LEU A 93 -7.02 9.65 -2.31
N MET A 94 -7.06 9.25 -3.59
CA MET A 94 -5.87 8.80 -4.32
C MET A 94 -4.83 9.92 -4.51
N GLU A 95 -5.26 11.17 -4.62
CA GLU A 95 -4.38 12.34 -4.71
C GLU A 95 -3.76 12.71 -3.36
N LEU A 96 -4.44 12.42 -2.24
CA LEU A 96 -3.92 12.66 -0.89
C LEU A 96 -2.81 11.69 -0.47
N LEU A 97 -2.75 10.50 -1.08
CA LEU A 97 -1.71 9.52 -0.78
C LEU A 97 -0.33 9.98 -1.26
N ASP A 98 0.68 9.89 -0.38
CA ASP A 98 2.07 10.01 -0.81
C ASP A 98 2.47 8.76 -1.60
N LYS A 99 2.61 8.95 -2.92
CA LYS A 99 2.96 7.90 -3.88
C LYS A 99 4.41 7.40 -3.70
N ASN A 100 5.27 8.16 -3.03
CA ASN A 100 6.61 7.70 -2.68
C ASN A 100 6.62 6.76 -1.47
N GLN A 101 5.51 6.70 -0.70
CA GLN A 101 5.36 5.84 0.47
C GLN A 101 4.29 4.76 0.25
N LEU A 102 4.13 4.27 -0.99
CA LEU A 102 3.25 3.12 -1.26
C LEU A 102 3.70 1.85 -0.53
N TYR A 103 5.00 1.72 -0.31
CA TYR A 103 5.63 0.62 0.41
C TYR A 103 6.56 1.19 1.48
N VAL A 104 6.87 0.36 2.48
CA VAL A 104 7.86 0.71 3.49
C VAL A 104 9.23 0.90 2.83
N ASN A 105 9.86 2.06 3.04
CA ASN A 105 11.19 2.30 2.50
C ASN A 105 12.23 1.48 3.25
N LEU A 106 13.27 1.02 2.54
CA LEU A 106 14.37 0.27 3.15
C LEU A 106 15.04 1.07 4.29
N SER A 107 15.18 2.40 4.15
CA SER A 107 15.75 3.27 5.18
C SER A 107 14.91 3.36 6.45
N GLU A 108 13.61 3.06 6.35
CA GLU A 108 12.64 3.10 7.45
C GLU A 108 12.37 1.69 8.03
N MET A 109 13.06 0.67 7.52
CA MET A 109 12.88 -0.72 7.94
C MET A 109 13.13 -0.93 9.44
N GLU A 110 14.01 -0.13 10.06
CA GLU A 110 14.28 -0.18 11.50
C GLU A 110 13.33 0.66 12.36
N ASP A 111 12.46 1.44 11.74
CA ASP A 111 11.47 2.25 12.45
C ASP A 111 10.43 1.33 13.11
N GLU A 112 10.19 1.55 14.40
CA GLU A 112 9.25 0.76 15.21
C GLU A 112 7.81 0.93 14.72
N ASP A 113 7.50 2.06 14.07
CA ASP A 113 6.16 2.38 13.59
C ASP A 113 5.70 1.45 12.44
N PHE A 114 6.63 0.91 11.64
CA PHE A 114 6.32 -0.05 10.57
C PHE A 114 6.27 -1.50 11.03
N GLN A 115 6.73 -1.80 12.25
CA GLN A 115 6.69 -3.14 12.85
C GLN A 115 7.25 -4.25 11.96
N VAL A 116 8.30 -3.94 11.18
CA VAL A 116 8.96 -4.93 10.31
C VAL A 116 9.59 -6.04 11.16
N GLY A 117 9.33 -7.30 10.80
CA GLY A 117 9.84 -8.45 11.54
C GLY A 117 11.36 -8.63 11.43
N ASP A 118 11.98 -9.20 12.47
CA ASP A 118 13.43 -9.44 12.49
C ASP A 118 13.92 -10.33 11.34
N GLU A 119 13.08 -11.28 10.89
CA GLU A 119 13.38 -12.15 9.75
C GLU A 119 13.42 -11.36 8.43
N ASP A 120 12.45 -10.47 8.19
CA ASP A 120 12.39 -9.62 7.00
C ASP A 120 13.54 -8.60 7.00
N LYS A 121 13.88 -8.06 8.16
CA LYS A 121 15.06 -7.20 8.35
C LYS A 121 16.35 -7.92 7.98
N ALA A 122 16.54 -9.13 8.51
CA ALA A 122 17.72 -9.94 8.22
C ALA A 122 17.82 -10.32 6.74
N LEU A 123 16.68 -10.68 6.12
CA LEU A 123 16.61 -11.01 4.71
C LEU A 123 17.01 -9.83 3.83
N ASN A 124 16.47 -8.63 4.08
CA ASN A 124 16.78 -7.44 3.30
C ASN A 124 18.26 -7.06 3.41
N ARG A 125 18.84 -7.08 4.62
CA ARG A 125 20.29 -6.83 4.81
C ARG A 125 21.14 -7.83 4.04
N ALA A 126 20.82 -9.12 4.11
CA ALA A 126 21.53 -10.16 3.38
C ALA A 126 21.41 -9.99 1.85
N PHE A 127 20.23 -9.57 1.37
CA PHE A 127 19.97 -9.35 -0.05
C PHE A 127 20.73 -8.15 -0.60
N TYR A 128 20.69 -7.01 0.10
CA TYR A 128 21.37 -5.78 -0.32
C TYR A 128 22.86 -5.72 0.07
N ARG A 129 23.36 -6.73 0.81
CA ARG A 129 24.73 -6.84 1.31
C ARG A 129 25.12 -5.68 2.24
N GLU A 130 24.20 -5.32 3.12
CA GLU A 130 24.42 -4.37 4.22
C GLU A 130 24.92 -5.06 5.49
#